data_AF-A0A4Z0R612-F1
#
_entry.id   AF-A0A4Z0R612-F1
#
_cell.length_a   1.000
_cell.length_b   1.000
_cell.length_c   1.000
_cell.angle_alpha   90.00
_cell.angle_beta   90.00
_cell.angle_gamma   90.00
#
_symmetry.space_group_name_H-M   'P 1'
#
loop_
_entity.id
_entity.type
_entity.pdbx_description
1 polymer ?
#
loop_
_entity_poly.entity_id
_entity_poly.type
_entity_poly.pdbx_seq_one_letter_code
_entity_poly.pdbx_strand_id
1 'polypeptide(L)'
;MINRIRYGILVVGFIFLSALVFAGCGQTPAPTPTPPTPVATTTYAGDASCKACHEGTHTSYQTSKHSTAFKPLSAYPMTAPLGTISVYDALNTENKTPAQLDLSKEGTVLGVMMDDYVVAKVPGFKEKIYRVAAVHKAGDKWEVQPAKEVLDADKKPVLGEDGKPKWSAESYTCGKCHSPGVEANSPSLGVSCESCHGAGSAHVTAANDKKKGSINVPDSEDCLTCHKSDPAKDAKTGVITVNTHYGTRNFSASAHSQSGQLKGCMTCHTVHKANAAGSLLQKDKAADICISCHAEKKYDPAKIMWKNPTDERGHFTADHSFGIKYEDLGDDLATKPVEVTNPATIELLKKAVPDLAK
;
A
#
# COMPACT_ATOMS: atom_id res chain seq x y z
N MET A 1 -94.96 24.64 6.80
CA MET A 1 -93.77 23.76 6.96
C MET A 1 -92.47 24.47 6.54
N ILE A 2 -92.10 25.61 7.14
CA ILE A 2 -90.85 26.33 6.79
C ILE A 2 -90.05 26.77 8.05
N ASN A 3 -90.51 26.45 9.26
CA ASN A 3 -89.91 26.88 10.53
C ASN A 3 -89.09 25.81 11.29
N ARG A 4 -88.66 24.72 10.63
CA ARG A 4 -87.80 23.68 11.25
C ARG A 4 -86.43 23.47 10.58
N ILE A 5 -86.06 24.27 9.57
CA ILE A 5 -84.81 24.08 8.79
C ILE A 5 -83.79 25.22 9.01
N ARG A 6 -84.07 26.20 9.89
CA ARG A 6 -83.18 27.36 10.10
C ARG A 6 -82.37 27.40 11.41
N TYR A 7 -82.61 26.47 12.33
CA TYR A 7 -81.88 26.38 13.61
C TYR A 7 -80.81 25.27 13.65
N GLY A 8 -80.55 24.58 12.54
CA GLY A 8 -79.52 23.53 12.45
C GLY A 8 -78.16 24.01 11.92
N ILE A 9 -78.07 25.21 11.34
CA ILE A 9 -76.83 25.68 10.67
C ILE A 9 -76.04 26.66 11.54
N LEU A 10 -76.62 27.26 12.57
CA LEU A 10 -75.93 28.27 13.41
C LEU A 10 -75.20 27.70 14.64
N VAL A 11 -75.37 26.42 14.99
CA VAL A 11 -74.64 25.79 16.13
C VAL A 11 -73.41 25.00 15.68
N VAL A 12 -73.29 24.63 14.40
CA VAL A 12 -72.11 23.89 13.88
C VAL A 12 -70.96 24.83 13.47
N GLY A 13 -71.24 26.11 13.20
CA GLY A 13 -70.21 27.09 12.81
C GLY A 13 -69.30 27.58 13.95
N PHE A 14 -69.74 27.51 15.21
CA PHE A 14 -68.97 28.03 16.35
C PHE A 14 -68.11 26.98 17.07
N ILE A 15 -68.34 25.68 16.83
CA ILE A 15 -67.49 24.60 17.37
C ILE A 15 -66.28 24.32 16.47
N PHE A 16 -66.34 24.67 15.17
CA PHE A 16 -65.20 24.46 14.26
C PHE A 16 -64.19 25.61 14.22
N LEU A 17 -64.50 26.80 14.76
CA LEU A 17 -63.54 27.91 14.82
C LEU A 17 -62.79 28.02 16.17
N SER A 18 -63.19 27.25 17.18
CA SER A 18 -62.49 27.17 18.47
C SER A 18 -61.54 25.96 18.59
N ALA A 19 -61.60 25.01 17.65
CA ALA A 19 -60.70 23.85 17.59
C ALA A 19 -59.41 24.07 16.76
N LEU A 20 -59.22 25.25 16.17
CA LEU A 20 -58.05 25.55 15.31
C LEU A 20 -57.03 26.52 15.95
N VAL A 21 -57.19 26.88 17.23
CA VAL A 21 -56.28 27.82 17.92
C VAL A 21 -55.46 27.16 19.05
N PHE A 22 -55.72 25.90 19.43
CA PHE A 22 -54.99 25.24 20.52
C PHE A 22 -54.02 24.13 20.09
N ALA A 23 -53.82 23.88 18.80
CA ALA A 23 -52.90 22.85 18.31
C ALA A 23 -51.53 23.38 17.80
N GLY A 24 -51.14 24.61 18.17
CA GLY A 24 -49.93 25.26 17.65
C GLY A 24 -48.82 25.56 18.67
N CYS A 25 -49.10 25.58 19.98
CA CYS A 25 -48.14 25.97 21.01
C CYS A 25 -47.68 24.76 21.83
N GLY A 26 -46.86 23.91 21.22
CA GLY A 26 -46.31 22.72 21.90
C GLY A 26 -45.16 22.04 21.17
N GLN A 27 -44.63 22.61 20.09
CA GLN A 27 -43.39 22.11 19.51
C GLN A 27 -42.24 22.66 20.35
N THR A 28 -41.75 21.84 21.28
CA THR A 28 -40.35 21.93 21.72
C THR A 28 -39.50 22.10 20.46
N PRO A 29 -38.63 23.12 20.37
CA PRO A 29 -37.74 23.25 19.24
C PRO A 29 -37.06 21.90 19.04
N ALA A 30 -37.14 21.36 17.83
CA ALA A 30 -36.31 20.22 17.47
C ALA A 30 -34.87 20.60 17.88
N PRO A 31 -34.12 19.71 18.55
CA PRO A 31 -32.75 20.01 18.90
C PRO A 31 -32.07 20.46 17.62
N THR A 32 -31.60 21.71 17.61
CA THR A 32 -30.82 22.23 16.50
C THR A 32 -29.72 21.20 16.28
N PRO A 33 -29.56 20.65 15.05
CA PRO A 33 -28.47 19.73 14.80
C PRO A 33 -27.21 20.43 15.27
N THR A 34 -26.57 19.88 16.31
CA THR A 34 -25.29 20.37 16.76
C THR A 34 -24.44 20.45 15.50
N PRO A 35 -23.83 21.62 15.18
CA PRO A 35 -22.87 21.68 14.08
C PRO A 35 -21.96 20.47 14.29
N PRO A 36 -21.74 19.62 13.27
CA PRO A 36 -20.85 18.48 13.45
C PRO A 36 -19.60 19.03 14.10
N THR A 37 -19.28 18.54 15.30
CA THR A 37 -18.00 18.82 15.93
C THR A 37 -16.98 18.65 14.81
N PRO A 38 -16.10 19.63 14.54
CA PRO A 38 -15.10 19.48 13.49
C PRO A 38 -14.51 18.11 13.71
N VAL A 39 -14.74 17.19 12.75
CA VAL A 39 -14.23 15.83 12.87
C VAL A 39 -12.74 16.06 13.02
N ALA A 40 -12.23 15.81 14.23
CA ALA A 40 -10.81 15.97 14.49
C ALA A 40 -10.13 15.20 13.37
N THR A 41 -9.38 15.90 12.53
CA THR A 41 -8.74 15.30 11.36
C THR A 41 -7.95 14.11 11.88
N THR A 42 -8.36 12.90 11.49
CA THR A 42 -7.71 11.68 11.95
C THR A 42 -6.27 11.71 11.47
N THR A 43 -5.33 11.60 12.39
CA THR A 43 -3.88 11.69 12.15
C THR A 43 -3.22 10.35 12.42
N TYR A 44 -2.04 10.16 11.82
CA TYR A 44 -1.21 9.00 12.10
C TYR A 44 -0.57 9.13 13.49
N ALA A 45 -0.74 8.09 14.31
CA ALA A 45 -0.27 8.02 15.69
C ALA A 45 1.10 7.33 15.83
N GLY A 46 1.52 6.57 14.82
CA GLY A 46 2.78 5.80 14.82
C GLY A 46 2.74 4.53 15.68
N ASP A 47 3.60 3.58 15.35
CA ASP A 47 3.61 2.23 15.95
C ASP A 47 3.92 2.24 17.45
N ALA A 48 4.69 3.22 17.93
CA ALA A 48 5.00 3.38 19.35
C ALA A 48 3.73 3.55 20.20
N SER A 49 2.73 4.27 19.68
CA SER A 49 1.43 4.45 20.33
C SER A 49 0.64 3.15 20.40
N CYS A 50 0.77 2.29 19.37
CA CYS A 50 0.13 0.99 19.31
C CYS A 50 0.76 0.01 20.31
N LYS A 51 2.10 0.00 20.42
CA LYS A 51 2.87 -0.90 21.30
C LYS A 51 2.43 -0.81 22.76
N ALA A 52 2.05 0.37 23.23
CA ALA A 52 1.64 0.61 24.62
C ALA A 52 0.44 -0.27 25.07
N CYS A 53 -0.45 -0.64 24.14
CA CYS A 53 -1.61 -1.51 24.41
C CYS A 53 -1.51 -2.88 23.70
N HIS A 54 -0.72 -2.97 22.63
CA HIS A 54 -0.61 -4.16 21.76
C HIS A 54 0.82 -4.69 21.67
N GLU A 55 1.53 -4.78 22.79
CA GLU A 55 2.94 -5.17 22.84
C GLU A 55 3.23 -6.52 22.15
N GLY A 56 2.39 -7.53 22.39
CA GLY A 56 2.56 -8.85 21.78
C GLY A 56 2.42 -8.82 20.26
N THR A 57 1.37 -8.15 19.75
CA THR A 57 1.15 -7.97 18.32
C THR A 57 2.27 -7.17 17.67
N HIS A 58 2.70 -6.07 18.31
CA HIS A 58 3.78 -5.23 17.82
C HIS A 58 5.09 -6.02 17.71
N THR A 59 5.51 -6.70 18.79
CA THR A 59 6.72 -7.53 18.80
C THR A 59 6.67 -8.63 17.73
N SER A 60 5.53 -9.29 17.57
CA SER A 60 5.33 -10.31 16.55
C SER A 60 5.41 -9.74 15.13
N TYR A 61 4.78 -8.60 14.88
CA TYR A 61 4.80 -7.91 13.59
C TYR A 61 6.21 -7.48 13.15
N GLN A 62 7.06 -7.07 14.10
CA GLN A 62 8.44 -6.65 13.84
C GLN A 62 9.35 -7.76 13.26
N THR A 63 8.89 -9.01 13.25
CA THR A 63 9.60 -10.12 12.60
C THR A 63 9.24 -10.25 11.11
N SER A 64 8.28 -9.47 10.62
CA SER A 64 7.80 -9.52 9.24
C SER A 64 8.65 -8.70 8.27
N LYS A 65 8.68 -9.14 7.01
CA LYS A 65 9.29 -8.38 5.90
C LYS A 65 8.63 -7.03 5.66
N HIS A 66 7.35 -6.85 6.02
CA HIS A 66 6.70 -5.54 5.97
C HIS A 66 7.38 -4.56 6.91
N SER A 67 7.60 -4.96 8.16
CA SER A 67 8.26 -4.10 9.15
C SER A 67 9.70 -3.73 8.77
N THR A 68 10.37 -4.57 7.98
CA THR A 68 11.74 -4.33 7.52
C THR A 68 11.82 -3.70 6.13
N ALA A 69 10.69 -3.42 5.46
CA ALA A 69 10.66 -2.84 4.12
C ALA A 69 11.29 -1.43 4.08
N PHE A 70 11.33 -0.75 5.21
CA PHE A 70 12.00 0.53 5.36
C PHE A 70 12.67 0.62 6.73
N LYS A 71 13.99 0.78 6.76
CA LYS A 71 14.79 0.82 8.00
C LYS A 71 15.59 2.11 8.08
N PRO A 72 15.92 2.61 9.28
CA PRO A 72 16.85 3.72 9.38
C PRO A 72 18.23 3.33 8.82
N LEU A 73 18.96 4.29 8.23
CA LEU A 73 20.29 4.03 7.68
C LEU A 73 21.29 3.57 8.76
N SER A 74 21.08 3.97 10.01
CA SER A 74 21.86 3.51 11.17
C SER A 74 21.72 2.02 11.48
N ALA A 75 20.72 1.33 10.93
CA ALA A 75 20.58 -0.13 11.06
C ALA A 75 21.62 -0.91 10.23
N TYR A 76 22.40 -0.23 9.38
CA TYR A 76 23.34 -0.84 8.46
C TYR A 76 24.77 -0.54 8.93
N PRO A 77 25.53 -1.54 9.40
CA PRO A 77 26.91 -1.34 9.82
C PRO A 77 27.80 -1.05 8.60
N MET A 78 28.27 0.18 8.47
CA MET A 78 29.03 0.61 7.30
C MET A 78 30.51 0.21 7.35
N THR A 79 31.11 -0.01 6.18
CA THR A 79 32.56 -0.23 6.03
C THR A 79 33.38 1.03 6.32
N ALA A 80 32.80 2.21 6.04
CA ALA A 80 33.38 3.52 6.28
C ALA A 80 32.36 4.47 6.94
N PRO A 81 32.81 5.53 7.64
CA PRO A 81 31.91 6.55 8.18
C PRO A 81 31.04 7.18 7.09
N LEU A 82 29.76 7.42 7.40
CA LEU A 82 28.86 8.19 6.55
C LEU A 82 29.34 9.64 6.50
N GLY A 83 29.24 10.27 5.34
CA GLY A 83 29.64 11.66 5.13
C GLY A 83 28.79 12.36 4.09
N THR A 84 29.28 13.51 3.63
CA THR A 84 28.61 14.32 2.63
C THR A 84 28.83 13.78 1.23
N ILE A 85 27.74 13.62 0.48
CA ILE A 85 27.73 13.28 -0.93
C ILE A 85 27.24 14.46 -1.77
N SER A 86 27.69 14.54 -3.02
CA SER A 86 27.17 15.49 -4.01
C SER A 86 26.17 14.79 -4.92
N VAL A 87 24.91 15.19 -4.87
CA VAL A 87 23.83 14.62 -5.69
C VAL A 87 23.33 15.61 -6.73
N TYR A 88 22.99 15.13 -7.92
CA TYR A 88 22.42 15.90 -9.02
C TYR A 88 20.94 15.57 -9.21
N ASP A 89 20.10 16.56 -9.49
CA ASP A 89 18.67 16.33 -9.69
C ASP A 89 18.42 15.67 -11.05
N ALA A 90 18.03 14.40 -11.06
CA ALA A 90 17.75 13.66 -12.29
C ALA A 90 16.60 14.28 -13.11
N LEU A 91 15.76 15.07 -12.47
CA LEU A 91 14.53 15.64 -13.05
C LEU A 91 14.72 17.07 -13.55
N ASN A 92 15.86 17.68 -13.22
CA ASN A 92 16.15 19.06 -13.58
C ASN A 92 17.35 19.09 -14.54
N THR A 93 17.06 19.14 -15.84
CA THR A 93 18.08 19.24 -16.89
C THR A 93 18.66 20.65 -17.03
N GLU A 94 18.05 21.65 -16.39
CA GLU A 94 18.47 23.06 -16.42
C GLU A 94 19.46 23.38 -15.31
N ASN A 95 19.23 22.87 -14.09
CA ASN A 95 20.11 23.07 -12.95
C ASN A 95 21.21 21.99 -12.90
N LYS A 96 22.44 22.38 -13.26
CA LYS A 96 23.61 21.50 -13.24
C LYS A 96 24.40 21.56 -11.93
N THR A 97 23.91 22.29 -10.93
CA THR A 97 24.60 22.44 -9.64
C THR A 97 24.19 21.31 -8.71
N PRO A 98 25.14 20.53 -8.16
CA PRO A 98 24.80 19.48 -7.20
C PRO A 98 24.38 20.05 -5.86
N ALA A 99 23.50 19.35 -5.16
CA ALA A 99 23.25 19.57 -3.75
C ALA A 99 24.24 18.76 -2.90
N GLN A 100 24.73 19.36 -1.82
CA GLN A 100 25.53 18.65 -0.82
C GLN A 100 24.61 18.03 0.23
N LEU A 101 24.68 16.72 0.38
CA LEU A 101 23.82 15.93 1.26
C LEU A 101 24.66 15.14 2.26
N ASP A 102 24.54 15.48 3.54
CA ASP A 102 25.17 14.73 4.62
C ASP A 102 24.34 13.49 4.96
N LEU A 103 24.87 12.31 4.68
CA LEU A 103 24.18 11.05 4.93
C LEU A 103 24.14 10.66 6.41
N SER A 104 24.94 11.30 7.27
CA SER A 104 24.90 11.09 8.72
C SER A 104 23.79 11.89 9.41
N LYS A 105 23.19 12.85 8.71
CA LYS A 105 22.23 13.80 9.29
C LYS A 105 20.81 13.22 9.35
N GLU A 106 20.34 12.99 10.57
CA GLU A 106 18.97 12.58 10.85
C GLU A 106 17.95 13.64 10.38
N GLY A 107 16.77 13.18 9.95
CA GLY A 107 15.68 14.02 9.44
C GLY A 107 15.85 14.50 7.99
N THR A 108 17.09 14.51 7.49
CA THR A 108 17.40 14.67 6.06
C THR A 108 17.37 13.32 5.36
N VAL A 109 18.13 12.35 5.86
CA VAL A 109 18.00 10.94 5.46
C VAL A 109 16.80 10.33 6.21
N LEU A 110 15.83 9.84 5.46
CA LEU A 110 14.60 9.25 6.00
C LEU A 110 14.80 7.78 6.35
N GLY A 111 15.58 7.06 5.53
CA GLY A 111 15.89 5.65 5.75
C GLY A 111 16.35 4.96 4.48
N VAL A 112 16.35 3.63 4.53
CA VAL A 112 16.71 2.72 3.46
C VAL A 112 15.49 1.86 3.13
N MET A 113 15.03 2.00 1.90
CA MET A 113 13.90 1.28 1.34
C MET A 113 14.38 -0.04 0.72
N MET A 114 13.76 -1.14 1.12
CA MET A 114 13.96 -2.49 0.60
C MET A 114 15.41 -2.98 0.65
N ASP A 115 16.17 -2.57 1.67
CA ASP A 115 17.59 -2.91 1.84
C ASP A 115 18.48 -2.54 0.64
N ASP A 116 18.04 -1.53 -0.12
CA ASP A 116 18.67 -1.12 -1.36
C ASP A 116 18.77 0.41 -1.42
N TYR A 117 17.65 1.13 -1.54
CA TYR A 117 17.70 2.57 -1.81
C TYR A 117 17.70 3.43 -0.54
N VAL A 118 18.70 4.30 -0.41
CA VAL A 118 18.69 5.40 0.57
C VAL A 118 17.74 6.50 0.10
N VAL A 119 16.77 6.84 0.95
CA VAL A 119 15.72 7.82 0.68
C VAL A 119 15.97 9.06 1.55
N ALA A 120 15.96 10.24 0.93
CA ALA A 120 16.25 11.49 1.61
C ALA A 120 15.49 12.68 1.03
N LYS A 121 15.37 13.74 1.84
CA LYS A 121 14.95 15.07 1.40
C LYS A 121 16.16 15.82 0.86
N VAL A 122 16.05 16.41 -0.33
CA VAL A 122 17.14 17.18 -0.95
C VAL A 122 16.73 18.64 -1.11
N PRO A 123 17.30 19.57 -0.31
CA PRO A 123 16.95 20.99 -0.38
C PRO A 123 17.25 21.60 -1.77
N GLY A 124 16.32 22.42 -2.26
CA GLY A 124 16.49 23.13 -3.54
C GLY A 124 16.20 22.30 -4.79
N PHE A 125 15.87 21.02 -4.63
CA PHE A 125 15.44 20.17 -5.74
C PHE A 125 13.92 20.26 -5.95
N LYS A 126 13.45 19.80 -7.11
CA LYS A 126 12.06 19.97 -7.56
C LYS A 126 11.07 19.16 -6.73
N GLU A 127 11.37 17.89 -6.49
CA GLU A 127 10.57 17.01 -5.63
C GLU A 127 10.98 17.16 -4.16
N LYS A 128 10.15 16.67 -3.24
CA LYS A 128 10.42 16.77 -1.81
C LYS A 128 11.32 15.65 -1.30
N ILE A 129 11.28 14.49 -1.95
CA ILE A 129 11.89 13.24 -1.49
C ILE A 129 12.46 12.52 -2.71
N TYR A 130 13.67 11.99 -2.57
CA TYR A 130 14.42 11.35 -3.63
C TYR A 130 15.05 10.04 -3.15
N ARG A 131 15.35 9.16 -4.11
CA ARG A 131 16.33 8.09 -3.94
C ARG A 131 17.70 8.66 -4.29
N VAL A 132 18.59 8.76 -3.29
CA VAL A 132 19.84 9.54 -3.42
C VAL A 132 21.09 8.65 -3.49
N ALA A 133 20.99 7.42 -2.99
CA ALA A 133 22.07 6.45 -2.94
C ALA A 133 21.50 5.04 -2.82
N ALA A 134 22.36 4.03 -2.94
CA ALA A 134 22.06 2.64 -2.67
C ALA A 134 23.01 2.09 -1.61
N VAL A 135 22.56 1.09 -0.86
CA VAL A 135 23.39 0.30 0.05
C VAL A 135 23.66 -1.06 -0.56
N HIS A 136 24.91 -1.49 -0.50
CA HIS A 136 25.32 -2.81 -0.98
C HIS A 136 26.06 -3.56 0.12
N LYS A 137 25.79 -4.86 0.22
CA LYS A 137 26.44 -5.71 1.21
C LYS A 137 27.88 -6.03 0.77
N ALA A 138 28.84 -5.71 1.64
CA ALA A 138 30.27 -5.95 1.46
C ALA A 138 30.78 -6.81 2.64
N GLY A 139 30.73 -8.13 2.47
CA GLY A 139 30.97 -9.08 3.56
C GLY A 139 29.89 -8.97 4.64
N ASP A 140 30.30 -8.74 5.88
CA ASP A 140 29.40 -8.55 7.03
C ASP A 140 28.97 -7.09 7.24
N LYS A 141 29.49 -6.17 6.42
CA LYS A 141 29.22 -4.74 6.47
C LYS A 141 28.51 -4.25 5.20
N TRP A 142 28.21 -2.96 5.15
CA TRP A 142 27.54 -2.30 4.05
C TRP A 142 28.35 -1.13 3.51
N GLU A 143 28.20 -0.87 2.23
CA GLU A 143 28.76 0.27 1.52
C GLU A 143 27.64 1.11 0.93
N VAL A 144 27.82 2.43 0.94
CA VAL A 144 26.95 3.35 0.23
C VAL A 144 27.56 3.68 -1.12
N GLN A 145 26.78 3.51 -2.18
CA GLN A 145 27.16 3.76 -3.56
C GLN A 145 26.07 4.60 -4.25
N PRO A 146 26.35 5.24 -5.40
CA PRO A 146 25.30 5.89 -6.17
C PRO A 146 24.23 4.86 -6.57
N ALA A 147 22.95 5.13 -6.26
CA ALA A 147 21.84 4.29 -6.77
C ALA A 147 21.76 4.33 -8.29
N LYS A 148 22.11 5.50 -8.85
CA LYS A 148 22.28 5.71 -10.28
C LYS A 148 23.33 6.78 -10.49
N GLU A 149 24.16 6.54 -11.50
CA GLU A 149 25.20 7.48 -11.90
C GLU A 149 24.62 8.46 -12.94
N VAL A 150 25.11 9.70 -12.90
CA VAL A 150 24.86 10.64 -13.99
C VAL A 150 25.63 10.17 -15.22
N LEU A 151 24.95 10.01 -16.34
CA LEU A 151 25.56 9.56 -17.59
C LEU A 151 25.69 10.70 -18.61
N ASP A 152 26.74 10.67 -19.43
CA ASP A 152 26.90 11.55 -20.58
C ASP A 152 26.07 11.09 -21.80
N ALA A 153 26.20 11.80 -22.92
CA ALA A 153 25.50 11.47 -24.17
C ALA A 153 25.86 10.09 -24.73
N ASP A 154 27.04 9.57 -24.39
CA ASP A 154 27.55 8.25 -24.80
C ASP A 154 27.20 7.15 -23.77
N LYS A 155 26.35 7.47 -22.78
CA LYS A 155 25.95 6.60 -21.66
C LYS A 155 27.11 6.19 -20.75
N LYS A 156 28.17 7.00 -20.68
CA LYS A 156 29.29 6.79 -19.76
C LYS A 156 29.10 7.59 -18.48
N PRO A 157 29.57 7.10 -17.32
CA PRO A 157 29.47 7.84 -16.07
C PRO A 157 30.22 9.17 -16.13
N VAL A 158 29.53 10.25 -15.80
CA VAL A 158 30.15 11.57 -15.64
C VAL A 158 30.90 11.59 -14.32
N LEU A 159 32.21 11.81 -14.39
CA LEU A 159 33.06 11.83 -13.20
C LEU A 159 33.10 13.23 -12.56
N GLY A 160 33.24 13.27 -11.23
CA GLY A 160 33.57 14.45 -10.45
C GLY A 160 35.06 14.79 -10.51
N GLU A 161 35.46 15.87 -9.83
CA GLU A 161 36.87 16.29 -9.71
C GLU A 161 37.73 15.26 -8.97
N ASP A 162 37.10 14.43 -8.13
CA ASP A 162 37.72 13.31 -7.42
C ASP A 162 37.86 12.04 -8.27
N GLY A 163 37.46 12.10 -9.55
CA GLY A 163 37.49 10.97 -10.47
C GLY A 163 36.41 9.92 -10.23
N LYS A 164 35.46 10.15 -9.31
CA LYS A 164 34.36 9.22 -9.03
C LYS A 164 33.08 9.59 -9.80
N PRO A 165 32.23 8.61 -10.13
CA PRO A 165 30.93 8.88 -10.76
C PRO A 165 30.08 9.84 -9.93
N LYS A 166 29.43 10.78 -10.62
CA LYS A 166 28.46 11.70 -10.02
C LYS A 166 27.16 10.98 -9.68
N TRP A 167 26.61 11.30 -8.52
CA TRP A 167 25.44 10.61 -7.97
C TRP A 167 24.17 11.31 -8.44
N SER A 168 23.21 10.53 -8.91
CA SER A 168 21.91 11.03 -9.34
C SER A 168 20.87 10.84 -8.24
N ALA A 169 20.12 11.91 -7.93
CA ALA A 169 18.93 11.85 -7.10
C ALA A 169 17.73 11.55 -8.00
N GLU A 170 17.20 10.33 -7.89
CA GLU A 170 16.11 9.83 -8.73
C GLU A 170 14.76 10.02 -8.06
N SER A 171 13.70 10.23 -8.85
CA SER A 171 12.33 10.34 -8.34
C SER A 171 11.97 9.21 -7.39
N TYR A 172 11.19 9.58 -6.36
CA TYR A 172 10.72 8.66 -5.36
C TYR A 172 9.32 8.11 -5.67
N THR A 173 9.23 7.21 -6.65
CA THR A 173 7.94 6.66 -7.11
C THR A 173 7.54 5.36 -6.40
N CYS A 174 8.42 4.79 -5.59
CA CYS A 174 8.22 3.49 -4.93
C CYS A 174 7.63 3.61 -3.51
N GLY A 175 7.58 4.85 -2.97
CA GLY A 175 7.25 5.12 -1.58
C GLY A 175 5.90 4.60 -1.16
N LYS A 176 4.88 4.73 -2.03
CA LYS A 176 3.51 4.31 -1.75
C LYS A 176 3.38 2.88 -1.23
N CYS A 177 4.25 1.96 -1.68
CA CYS A 177 4.18 0.56 -1.27
C CYS A 177 5.26 0.16 -0.26
N HIS A 178 6.48 0.68 -0.41
CA HIS A 178 7.61 0.23 0.40
C HIS A 178 7.88 1.09 1.63
N SER A 179 7.20 2.23 1.73
CA SER A 179 7.30 3.20 2.84
C SER A 179 6.11 4.17 2.82
N PRO A 180 4.88 3.64 2.86
CA PRO A 180 3.67 4.45 2.81
C PRO A 180 3.64 5.52 3.91
N GLY A 181 4.30 5.28 5.05
CA GLY A 181 4.46 6.26 6.10
C GLY A 181 5.22 7.52 5.69
N VAL A 182 6.19 7.42 4.77
CA VAL A 182 6.88 8.59 4.21
C VAL A 182 5.91 9.47 3.43
N GLU A 183 5.13 8.87 2.53
CA GLU A 183 4.11 9.56 1.72
C GLU A 183 3.01 10.18 2.57
N ALA A 184 2.60 9.46 3.61
CA ALA A 184 1.57 9.87 4.55
C ALA A 184 2.06 10.86 5.62
N ASN A 185 3.36 11.16 5.67
CA ASN A 185 4.00 11.93 6.73
C ASN A 185 3.66 11.37 8.14
N SER A 186 3.66 10.04 8.25
CA SER A 186 3.45 9.30 9.51
C SER A 186 4.73 9.30 10.35
N PRO A 187 4.63 9.26 11.69
CA PRO A 187 5.78 8.97 12.55
C PRO A 187 6.46 7.62 12.24
N SER A 188 5.69 6.64 11.74
CA SER A 188 6.22 5.34 11.29
C SER A 188 6.35 5.34 9.78
N LEU A 189 7.56 5.56 9.28
CA LEU A 189 7.85 5.81 7.86
C LEU A 189 7.67 4.61 6.93
N GLY A 190 7.87 3.38 7.44
CA GLY A 190 7.77 2.15 6.65
C GLY A 190 6.33 1.68 6.39
N VAL A 191 6.20 0.41 6.01
CA VAL A 191 4.94 -0.31 6.19
C VAL A 191 4.77 -0.54 7.69
N SER A 192 3.67 -0.05 8.24
CA SER A 192 3.40 0.06 9.69
C SER A 192 1.99 -0.40 10.00
N CYS A 193 1.59 -0.37 11.29
CA CYS A 193 0.23 -0.74 11.70
C CYS A 193 -0.82 0.04 10.89
N GLU A 194 -0.58 1.34 10.75
CA GLU A 194 -1.50 2.28 10.11
C GLU A 194 -1.51 2.20 8.59
N SER A 195 -0.57 1.45 7.99
CA SER A 195 -0.60 1.15 6.55
C SER A 195 -1.75 0.20 6.16
N CYS A 196 -2.21 -0.62 7.11
CA CYS A 196 -3.37 -1.50 6.92
C CYS A 196 -4.59 -1.02 7.72
N HIS A 197 -4.35 -0.50 8.93
CA HIS A 197 -5.41 -0.09 9.84
C HIS A 197 -5.88 1.36 9.67
N GLY A 198 -5.23 2.12 8.78
CA GLY A 198 -5.47 3.56 8.61
C GLY A 198 -4.97 4.39 9.80
N ALA A 199 -5.24 5.70 9.76
CA ALA A 199 -4.84 6.66 10.79
C ALA A 199 -5.45 6.30 12.17
N GLY A 200 -4.59 6.05 13.16
CA GLY A 200 -4.95 5.48 14.46
C GLY A 200 -5.25 6.48 15.57
N SER A 201 -5.11 7.80 15.37
CA SER A 201 -5.22 8.75 16.49
C SER A 201 -6.60 8.76 17.17
N ALA A 202 -7.67 8.57 16.40
CA ALA A 202 -9.02 8.39 16.95
C ALA A 202 -9.12 7.12 17.80
N HIS A 203 -8.47 6.03 17.38
CA HIS A 203 -8.48 4.77 18.13
C HIS A 203 -7.69 4.85 19.44
N VAL A 204 -6.52 5.48 19.42
CA VAL A 204 -5.69 5.66 20.61
C VAL A 204 -6.48 6.41 21.71
N THR A 205 -7.21 7.45 21.32
CA THR A 205 -7.96 8.32 22.23
C THR A 205 -9.37 7.85 22.58
N ALA A 206 -9.94 6.90 21.82
CA ALA A 206 -11.29 6.40 22.06
C ALA A 206 -11.43 5.70 23.41
N ALA A 207 -12.61 5.87 24.02
CA ALA A 207 -13.04 5.08 25.18
C ALA A 207 -13.05 3.58 24.84
N ASN A 208 -12.79 2.73 25.85
CA ASN A 208 -12.58 1.29 25.64
C ASN A 208 -13.75 0.59 24.93
N ASP A 209 -15.00 0.98 25.21
CA ASP A 209 -16.19 0.42 24.56
C ASP A 209 -16.35 0.85 23.09
N LYS A 210 -15.63 1.91 22.66
CA LYS A 210 -15.64 2.43 21.29
C LYS A 210 -14.43 2.02 20.46
N LYS A 211 -13.34 1.56 21.08
CA LYS A 211 -12.07 1.23 20.41
C LYS A 211 -12.21 0.26 19.23
N LYS A 212 -13.09 -0.74 19.32
CA LYS A 212 -13.25 -1.75 18.26
C LYS A 212 -13.79 -1.16 16.95
N GLY A 213 -14.63 -0.14 17.02
CA GLY A 213 -15.24 0.50 15.85
C GLY A 213 -14.50 1.74 15.35
N SER A 214 -13.39 2.11 16.00
CA SER A 214 -12.69 3.37 15.74
C SER A 214 -11.43 3.20 14.88
N ILE A 215 -11.19 2.02 14.31
CA ILE A 215 -10.03 1.70 13.48
C ILE A 215 -10.43 0.77 12.35
N ASN A 216 -9.74 0.84 11.20
CA ASN A 216 -10.01 -0.06 10.09
C ASN A 216 -9.66 -1.51 10.49
N VAL A 217 -10.48 -2.45 10.06
CA VAL A 217 -10.17 -3.88 10.12
C VAL A 217 -9.81 -4.32 8.71
N PRO A 218 -8.53 -4.66 8.44
CA PRO A 218 -8.07 -4.85 7.08
C PRO A 218 -8.81 -5.96 6.33
N ASP A 219 -9.12 -5.71 5.07
CA ASP A 219 -9.64 -6.72 4.14
C ASP A 219 -8.69 -6.95 2.94
N SER A 220 -9.19 -7.58 1.88
CA SER A 220 -8.35 -7.87 0.70
C SER A 220 -8.00 -6.62 -0.10
N GLU A 221 -8.85 -5.59 -0.11
CA GLU A 221 -8.59 -4.34 -0.83
C GLU A 221 -7.43 -3.58 -0.20
N ASP A 222 -7.33 -3.60 1.14
CA ASP A 222 -6.20 -3.00 1.86
C ASP A 222 -4.86 -3.62 1.44
N CYS A 223 -4.84 -4.94 1.19
CA CYS A 223 -3.65 -5.64 0.70
C CYS A 223 -3.31 -5.24 -0.75
N LEU A 224 -4.34 -5.10 -1.59
CA LEU A 224 -4.23 -4.76 -3.01
C LEU A 224 -3.84 -3.29 -3.24
N THR A 225 -3.87 -2.43 -2.22
CA THR A 225 -3.30 -1.07 -2.33
C THR A 225 -1.83 -1.08 -2.78
N CYS A 226 -1.10 -2.14 -2.41
CA CYS A 226 0.31 -2.34 -2.74
C CYS A 226 0.54 -3.58 -3.62
N HIS A 227 -0.21 -4.67 -3.38
CA HIS A 227 -0.02 -5.95 -4.05
C HIS A 227 -0.99 -6.16 -5.24
N LYS A 228 -1.25 -5.17 -6.09
CA LYS A 228 -2.18 -5.32 -7.23
C LYS A 228 -1.48 -5.62 -8.56
N SER A 229 -1.39 -6.91 -8.93
CA SER A 229 -0.78 -7.42 -10.19
C SER A 229 -1.73 -8.08 -11.15
N ASP A 230 -3.00 -7.76 -11.05
CA ASP A 230 -3.95 -8.25 -12.05
C ASP A 230 -3.53 -7.77 -13.45
N PRO A 231 -3.64 -8.64 -14.46
CA PRO A 231 -3.45 -8.24 -15.83
C PRO A 231 -4.34 -7.03 -16.17
N ALA A 232 -3.81 -6.14 -16.99
CA ALA A 232 -4.48 -4.93 -17.43
C ALA A 232 -4.39 -4.83 -18.95
N LYS A 233 -5.42 -4.25 -19.57
CA LYS A 233 -5.40 -3.96 -21.00
C LYS A 233 -4.64 -2.66 -21.24
N ASP A 234 -3.60 -2.70 -22.07
CA ASP A 234 -2.89 -1.49 -22.50
C ASP A 234 -3.83 -0.61 -23.33
N ALA A 235 -3.92 0.66 -22.97
CA ALA A 235 -4.90 1.58 -23.56
C ALA A 235 -4.60 1.93 -25.04
N LYS A 236 -3.35 1.74 -25.50
CA LYS A 236 -2.92 2.14 -26.87
C LYS A 236 -2.96 0.95 -27.83
N THR A 237 -2.44 -0.17 -27.39
CA THR A 237 -2.25 -1.39 -28.21
C THR A 237 -3.38 -2.39 -28.02
N GLY A 238 -4.10 -2.33 -26.91
CA GLY A 238 -5.16 -3.27 -26.56
C GLY A 238 -4.66 -4.64 -26.10
N VAL A 239 -3.34 -4.84 -26.00
CA VAL A 239 -2.75 -6.10 -25.50
C VAL A 239 -2.94 -6.24 -23.99
N ILE A 240 -2.93 -7.48 -23.50
CA ILE A 240 -2.98 -7.74 -22.07
C ILE A 240 -1.56 -7.70 -21.52
N THR A 241 -1.33 -6.82 -20.55
CA THR A 241 -0.04 -6.65 -19.88
C THR A 241 -0.17 -6.96 -18.40
N VAL A 242 0.94 -7.34 -17.77
CA VAL A 242 1.01 -7.59 -16.33
C VAL A 242 2.16 -6.79 -15.72
N ASN A 243 1.96 -6.33 -14.49
CA ASN A 243 3.08 -5.90 -13.67
C ASN A 243 3.72 -7.13 -13.01
N THR A 244 5.04 -7.27 -13.17
CA THR A 244 5.82 -8.42 -12.72
C THR A 244 6.51 -8.16 -11.37
N HIS A 245 6.41 -6.93 -10.87
CA HIS A 245 7.15 -6.46 -9.69
C HIS A 245 6.55 -6.91 -8.34
N TYR A 246 5.27 -7.29 -8.30
CA TYR A 246 4.63 -7.77 -7.07
C TYR A 246 3.80 -9.04 -7.36
N GLY A 247 3.63 -9.88 -6.32
CA GLY A 247 3.38 -11.32 -6.51
C GLY A 247 1.94 -11.80 -6.65
N THR A 248 0.91 -10.96 -6.76
CA THR A 248 -0.49 -11.45 -6.88
C THR A 248 -0.93 -11.70 -8.32
N ARG A 249 0.00 -11.68 -9.28
CA ARG A 249 -0.30 -11.87 -10.70
C ARG A 249 -1.17 -13.11 -10.88
N ASN A 250 -2.21 -12.96 -11.70
CA ASN A 250 -3.19 -14.01 -12.01
C ASN A 250 -3.99 -14.56 -10.81
N PHE A 251 -3.86 -14.01 -9.59
CA PHE A 251 -4.64 -14.47 -8.45
C PHE A 251 -6.13 -14.36 -8.74
N SER A 252 -6.56 -13.22 -9.29
CA SER A 252 -7.93 -12.99 -9.75
C SER A 252 -8.40 -14.05 -10.74
N ALA A 253 -7.50 -14.62 -11.56
CA ALA A 253 -7.83 -15.68 -12.50
C ALA A 253 -7.86 -17.10 -11.91
N SER A 254 -7.40 -17.27 -10.67
CA SER A 254 -7.36 -18.58 -10.02
C SER A 254 -8.72 -19.03 -9.50
N ALA A 255 -8.90 -20.35 -9.37
CA ALA A 255 -10.07 -20.93 -8.73
C ALA A 255 -10.23 -20.47 -7.26
N HIS A 256 -9.13 -20.12 -6.59
CA HIS A 256 -9.14 -19.57 -5.24
C HIS A 256 -9.87 -18.23 -5.18
N SER A 257 -9.63 -17.32 -6.13
CA SER A 257 -10.34 -16.05 -6.20
C SER A 257 -11.79 -16.21 -6.69
N GLN A 258 -12.04 -17.15 -7.60
CA GLN A 258 -13.33 -17.28 -8.30
C GLN A 258 -14.37 -18.13 -7.54
N SER A 259 -13.96 -19.01 -6.63
CA SER A 259 -14.87 -19.96 -5.97
C SER A 259 -15.81 -19.34 -4.93
N GLY A 260 -15.50 -18.15 -4.42
CA GLY A 260 -16.21 -17.55 -3.27
C GLY A 260 -16.06 -18.31 -1.95
N GLN A 261 -15.26 -19.39 -1.91
CA GLN A 261 -15.08 -20.23 -0.72
C GLN A 261 -14.00 -19.69 0.24
N LEU A 262 -13.23 -18.70 -0.18
CA LEU A 262 -12.14 -18.11 0.61
C LEU A 262 -12.56 -16.78 1.23
N LYS A 263 -12.04 -16.47 2.42
CA LYS A 263 -12.11 -15.13 3.02
C LYS A 263 -10.99 -14.24 2.48
N GLY A 264 -10.89 -14.20 1.15
CA GLY A 264 -9.82 -13.51 0.43
C GLY A 264 -8.42 -13.95 0.86
N CYS A 265 -7.48 -13.01 0.83
CA CYS A 265 -6.06 -13.24 1.10
C CYS A 265 -5.81 -13.85 2.50
N MET A 266 -6.63 -13.49 3.49
CA MET A 266 -6.42 -13.86 4.91
C MET A 266 -6.73 -15.33 5.21
N THR A 267 -7.25 -16.06 4.22
CA THR A 267 -7.36 -17.52 4.31
C THR A 267 -5.97 -18.18 4.43
N CYS A 268 -4.98 -17.61 3.72
CA CYS A 268 -3.60 -18.11 3.72
C CYS A 268 -2.64 -17.20 4.49
N HIS A 269 -2.93 -15.89 4.50
CA HIS A 269 -2.09 -14.88 5.15
C HIS A 269 -2.60 -14.45 6.52
N THR A 270 -1.73 -13.85 7.32
CA THR A 270 -2.05 -13.25 8.61
C THR A 270 -1.34 -11.91 8.76
N VAL A 271 -1.94 -10.93 9.44
CA VAL A 271 -1.40 -9.56 9.48
C VAL A 271 -0.58 -9.26 10.75
N HIS A 272 -0.64 -10.11 11.76
CA HIS A 272 -0.05 -9.85 13.08
C HIS A 272 1.16 -10.71 13.42
N LYS A 273 1.56 -11.64 12.54
CA LYS A 273 2.73 -12.50 12.76
C LYS A 273 3.36 -12.92 11.45
N ALA A 274 4.67 -13.07 11.46
CA ALA A 274 5.39 -13.70 10.38
C ALA A 274 5.70 -15.17 10.71
N ASN A 275 5.92 -15.96 9.67
CA ASN A 275 6.57 -17.25 9.80
C ASN A 275 8.08 -17.12 10.02
N ALA A 276 8.77 -18.25 10.18
CA ALA A 276 10.23 -18.32 10.29
C ALA A 276 11.01 -17.63 9.14
N ALA A 277 10.39 -17.43 7.96
CA ALA A 277 11.01 -16.74 6.83
C ALA A 277 10.66 -15.23 6.75
N GLY A 278 9.96 -14.68 7.76
CA GLY A 278 9.51 -13.29 7.78
C GLY A 278 8.27 -13.01 6.92
N SER A 279 7.63 -14.02 6.35
CA SER A 279 6.42 -13.89 5.53
C SER A 279 5.16 -13.95 6.39
N LEU A 280 4.17 -13.12 6.05
CA LEU A 280 2.87 -13.03 6.72
C LEU A 280 1.94 -14.21 6.36
N LEU A 281 2.32 -15.43 6.74
CA LEU A 281 1.58 -16.67 6.46
C LEU A 281 0.97 -17.26 7.73
N GLN A 282 -0.18 -17.92 7.59
CA GLN A 282 -0.88 -18.59 8.71
C GLN A 282 -0.08 -19.77 9.30
N LYS A 283 0.80 -20.38 8.49
CA LYS A 283 1.67 -21.51 8.84
C LYS A 283 3.11 -21.24 8.39
N ASP A 284 4.07 -21.96 8.95
CA ASP A 284 5.47 -21.77 8.59
C ASP A 284 5.78 -22.15 7.14
N LYS A 285 5.25 -23.28 6.68
CA LYS A 285 5.37 -23.72 5.30
C LYS A 285 4.08 -23.46 4.55
N ALA A 286 4.17 -22.87 3.36
CA ALA A 286 3.00 -22.61 2.52
C ALA A 286 2.21 -23.88 2.18
N ALA A 287 2.91 -25.01 1.93
CA ALA A 287 2.28 -26.29 1.63
C ALA A 287 1.33 -26.80 2.74
N ASP A 288 1.66 -26.50 4.00
CA ASP A 288 0.86 -26.93 5.16
C ASP A 288 -0.48 -26.19 5.22
N ILE A 289 -0.57 -25.00 4.62
CA ILE A 289 -1.82 -24.25 4.47
C ILE A 289 -2.72 -24.95 3.47
N CYS A 290 -2.17 -25.40 2.33
CA CYS A 290 -2.93 -26.06 1.26
C CYS A 290 -3.66 -27.32 1.75
N ILE A 291 -3.00 -28.08 2.64
CA ILE A 291 -3.52 -29.35 3.18
C ILE A 291 -4.80 -29.12 4.01
N SER A 292 -5.03 -27.91 4.54
CA SER A 292 -6.25 -27.61 5.31
C SER A 292 -7.55 -27.74 4.50
N CYS A 293 -7.49 -27.61 3.17
CA CYS A 293 -8.63 -27.77 2.27
C CYS A 293 -8.41 -28.89 1.24
N HIS A 294 -7.16 -29.11 0.82
CA HIS A 294 -6.80 -30.14 -0.14
C HIS A 294 -6.15 -31.34 0.53
N ALA A 295 -6.94 -32.06 1.34
CA ALA A 295 -6.49 -33.29 1.99
C ALA A 295 -5.90 -34.26 0.96
N GLU A 296 -4.82 -34.95 1.35
CA GLU A 296 -4.14 -36.00 0.56
C GLU A 296 -3.35 -35.53 -0.68
N LYS A 297 -3.37 -34.23 -1.00
CA LYS A 297 -2.58 -33.69 -2.12
C LYS A 297 -1.25 -33.13 -1.63
N LYS A 298 -0.15 -33.61 -2.24
CA LYS A 298 1.18 -33.00 -2.10
C LYS A 298 1.35 -31.96 -3.18
N TYR A 299 1.22 -30.69 -2.80
CA TYR A 299 1.57 -29.58 -3.67
C TYR A 299 3.01 -29.16 -3.43
N ASP A 300 3.69 -28.78 -4.51
CA ASP A 300 4.94 -28.04 -4.46
C ASP A 300 4.63 -26.56 -4.70
N PRO A 301 4.60 -25.71 -3.66
CA PRO A 301 4.31 -24.29 -3.81
C PRO A 301 5.20 -23.61 -4.84
N ALA A 302 6.46 -24.03 -5.01
CA ALA A 302 7.36 -23.39 -5.97
C ALA A 302 6.95 -23.61 -7.43
N LYS A 303 6.16 -24.65 -7.72
CA LYS A 303 5.66 -24.94 -9.08
C LYS A 303 4.32 -24.27 -9.38
N ILE A 304 3.48 -24.07 -8.37
CA ILE A 304 2.15 -23.46 -8.53
C ILE A 304 2.13 -21.97 -8.19
N MET A 305 3.12 -21.52 -7.42
CA MET A 305 3.39 -20.15 -7.06
C MET A 305 4.87 -19.84 -7.34
N TRP A 306 5.23 -19.85 -8.62
CA TRP A 306 6.59 -19.70 -9.09
C TRP A 306 7.14 -18.29 -8.84
N LYS A 307 8.46 -18.14 -8.78
CA LYS A 307 9.08 -16.80 -8.75
C LYS A 307 9.13 -16.27 -10.16
N ASN A 308 8.64 -15.05 -10.37
CA ASN A 308 8.61 -14.47 -11.70
C ASN A 308 10.04 -14.17 -12.21
N PRO A 309 10.50 -14.83 -13.29
CA PRO A 309 11.85 -14.60 -13.82
C PRO A 309 11.98 -13.27 -14.57
N THR A 310 10.87 -12.56 -14.81
CA THR A 310 10.83 -11.29 -15.55
C THR A 310 10.82 -10.06 -14.63
N ASP A 311 10.90 -10.24 -13.31
CA ASP A 311 11.12 -9.11 -12.39
C ASP A 311 12.56 -8.63 -12.50
N GLU A 312 12.75 -7.53 -13.25
CA GLU A 312 14.06 -6.89 -13.45
C GLU A 312 14.72 -6.41 -12.15
N ARG A 313 13.94 -6.24 -11.07
CA ARG A 313 14.46 -5.78 -9.77
C ARG A 313 14.96 -6.92 -8.90
N GLY A 314 14.73 -8.19 -9.30
CA GLY A 314 15.18 -9.36 -8.55
C GLY A 314 14.54 -9.51 -7.16
N HIS A 315 13.46 -8.78 -6.87
CA HIS A 315 12.77 -8.81 -5.58
C HIS A 315 11.68 -9.89 -5.64
N PHE A 316 12.11 -11.16 -5.60
CA PHE A 316 11.22 -12.29 -5.87
C PHE A 316 10.17 -12.54 -4.77
N THR A 317 8.96 -12.01 -4.95
CA THR A 317 7.75 -12.60 -4.36
C THR A 317 7.25 -13.74 -5.23
N ALA A 318 6.73 -14.78 -4.59
CA ALA A 318 6.06 -15.87 -5.30
C ALA A 318 4.79 -15.34 -5.98
N ASP A 319 4.64 -15.70 -7.25
CA ASP A 319 3.50 -15.37 -8.09
C ASP A 319 2.27 -16.18 -7.64
N HIS A 320 1.09 -15.56 -7.51
CA HIS A 320 -0.13 -16.25 -7.07
C HIS A 320 -0.90 -16.85 -8.27
N SER A 321 -0.18 -17.42 -9.23
CA SER A 321 -0.74 -17.96 -10.47
C SER A 321 -1.60 -19.22 -10.32
N PHE A 322 -1.42 -19.99 -9.23
CA PHE A 322 -2.28 -21.12 -8.82
C PHE A 322 -2.87 -21.98 -9.96
N GLY A 323 -2.03 -22.40 -10.92
CA GLY A 323 -2.43 -23.29 -12.01
C GLY A 323 -1.97 -22.83 -13.40
N ILE A 324 -1.68 -21.55 -13.58
CA ILE A 324 -1.01 -21.05 -14.79
C ILE A 324 0.49 -21.23 -14.61
N LYS A 325 1.12 -22.04 -15.47
CA LYS A 325 2.58 -22.20 -15.45
C LYS A 325 3.23 -21.02 -16.16
N TYR A 326 4.46 -20.70 -15.77
CA TYR A 326 5.18 -19.59 -16.38
C TYR A 326 5.34 -19.78 -17.90
N GLU A 327 5.66 -21.00 -18.34
CA GLU A 327 5.90 -21.33 -19.74
C GLU A 327 4.65 -21.20 -20.61
N ASP A 328 3.47 -21.28 -19.99
CA ASP A 328 2.17 -21.19 -20.68
C ASP A 328 1.74 -19.73 -20.92
N LEU A 329 2.43 -18.74 -20.32
CA LEU A 329 2.07 -17.32 -20.47
C LEU A 329 2.47 -16.75 -21.84
N GLY A 330 3.61 -17.19 -22.38
CA GLY A 330 4.21 -16.58 -23.56
C GLY A 330 4.53 -15.10 -23.34
N ASP A 331 5.18 -14.76 -22.23
CA ASP A 331 5.51 -13.36 -21.92
C ASP A 331 6.50 -12.77 -22.95
N ASP A 332 6.20 -11.59 -23.51
CA ASP A 332 7.17 -10.84 -24.32
C ASP A 332 8.05 -9.95 -23.41
N LEU A 333 9.28 -10.40 -23.18
CA LEU A 333 10.26 -9.72 -22.33
C LEU A 333 10.72 -8.35 -22.88
N ALA A 334 10.48 -8.06 -24.16
CA ALA A 334 10.80 -6.77 -24.75
C ALA A 334 9.82 -5.66 -24.34
N THR A 335 8.68 -6.03 -23.76
CA THR A 335 7.62 -5.09 -23.37
C THR A 335 7.71 -4.72 -21.88
N LYS A 336 7.56 -3.43 -21.58
CA LYS A 336 7.42 -2.93 -20.19
C LYS A 336 6.15 -2.08 -20.09
N PRO A 337 5.10 -2.48 -19.33
CA PRO A 337 4.87 -3.77 -18.64
C PRO A 337 4.84 -4.98 -19.59
N VAL A 338 4.97 -6.20 -19.04
CA VAL A 338 5.14 -7.43 -19.82
C VAL A 338 3.83 -7.90 -20.44
N GLU A 339 3.81 -8.05 -21.76
CA GLU A 339 2.69 -8.56 -22.56
C GLU A 339 2.55 -10.07 -22.42
N VAL A 340 1.32 -10.54 -22.19
CA VAL A 340 0.97 -11.95 -22.24
C VAL A 340 0.54 -12.29 -23.67
N THR A 341 1.30 -13.14 -24.38
CA THR A 341 1.03 -13.42 -25.81
C THR A 341 0.32 -14.75 -26.07
N ASN A 342 0.30 -15.69 -25.11
CA ASN A 342 -0.32 -16.99 -25.33
C ASN A 342 -1.86 -16.87 -25.46
N PRO A 343 -2.46 -17.26 -26.60
CA PRO A 343 -3.90 -17.09 -26.83
C PRO A 343 -4.80 -17.80 -25.82
N ALA A 344 -4.45 -19.02 -25.40
CA ALA A 344 -5.25 -19.80 -24.45
C ALA A 344 -5.23 -19.14 -23.05
N THR A 345 -4.07 -18.61 -22.65
CA THR A 345 -3.93 -17.84 -21.42
C THR A 345 -4.74 -16.54 -21.48
N ILE A 346 -4.66 -15.81 -22.60
CA ILE A 346 -5.45 -14.58 -22.82
C ILE A 346 -6.95 -14.86 -22.68
N GLU A 347 -7.47 -15.94 -23.27
CA GLU A 347 -8.88 -16.31 -23.15
C GLU A 347 -9.27 -16.62 -21.70
N LEU A 348 -8.43 -17.36 -20.97
CA LEU A 348 -8.65 -17.64 -19.56
C LEU A 348 -8.70 -16.36 -18.72
N LEU A 349 -7.78 -15.43 -18.95
CA LEU A 349 -7.73 -14.14 -18.25
C LEU A 349 -8.97 -13.29 -18.54
N LYS A 350 -9.40 -13.20 -19.82
CA LYS A 350 -10.62 -12.49 -20.22
C LYS A 350 -11.88 -13.07 -19.57
N LYS A 351 -11.93 -14.39 -19.42
CA LYS A 351 -13.06 -15.07 -18.74
C LYS A 351 -13.08 -14.75 -17.24
N ALA A 352 -11.93 -14.68 -16.60
CA ALA A 352 -11.84 -14.46 -15.15
C ALA A 352 -11.93 -12.99 -14.74
N VAL A 353 -11.49 -12.07 -15.61
CA VAL A 353 -11.51 -10.62 -15.40
C VAL A 353 -12.28 -9.97 -16.54
N PRO A 354 -13.61 -9.80 -16.42
CA PRO A 354 -14.47 -9.36 -17.52
C PRO A 354 -14.07 -8.01 -18.14
N ASP A 355 -13.41 -7.13 -17.39
CA ASP A 355 -12.92 -5.85 -17.90
C ASP A 355 -11.81 -6.00 -18.95
N LEU A 356 -11.09 -7.13 -18.99
CA LEU A 356 -10.11 -7.43 -20.03
C LEU A 356 -10.75 -7.84 -21.37
N ALA A 357 -12.02 -8.23 -21.34
CA ALA A 357 -12.77 -8.63 -22.54
C ALA A 357 -13.40 -7.43 -23.28
N LYS A 358 -13.51 -6.27 -22.63
CA LYS A 358 -14.01 -5.01 -23.20
C LYS A 358 -12.91 -4.32 -23.99
#